data_AF-A0A842UW47-F1
#
_entry.id   AF-A0A842UW47-F1
#
_cell.length_a   1.000
_cell.length_b   1.000
_cell.length_c   1.000
_cell.angle_alpha   90.00
_cell.angle_beta   90.00
_cell.angle_gamma   90.00
#
_symmetry.space_group_name_H-M   'P 1'
#
loop_
_entity.id
_entity.type
_entity.pdbx_description
1 polymer ?
#
loop_
_entity_poly.entity_id
_entity_poly.type
_entity_poly.pdbx_seq_one_letter_code
_entity_poly.pdbx_strand_id
1 'polypeptide(L)' 'MPKKVLKNTKKGIENKKPESVTIKGTITSNQRQALRRLIGVIGNNEQDVVGKIITLWLYNEGFLKISNKEGKFK' A
#
# COMPACT_ATOMS: atom_id res chain seq x y z
N MET A 1 7.10 -48.87 14.27
CA MET A 1 7.48 -47.45 14.13
C MET A 1 6.22 -46.59 14.11
N PRO A 2 6.12 -45.49 14.88
CA PRO A 2 4.87 -44.75 15.05
C PRO A 2 4.60 -43.80 13.88
N LYS A 3 3.34 -43.80 13.42
CA LYS A 3 2.80 -42.95 12.34
C LYS A 3 2.86 -41.48 12.76
N LYS A 4 3.68 -40.67 12.08
CA LYS A 4 3.70 -39.21 12.27
C LYS A 4 2.40 -38.63 11.72
N VAL A 5 1.53 -38.19 12.62
CA VAL A 5 0.31 -37.44 12.32
C VAL A 5 0.71 -36.06 11.78
N LEU A 6 0.42 -35.80 10.51
CA LEU A 6 0.48 -34.47 9.91
C LEU A 6 -0.55 -33.59 10.61
N LYS A 7 -0.12 -32.83 11.63
CA LYS A 7 -0.90 -31.74 12.18
C LYS A 7 -0.99 -30.67 11.10
N ASN A 8 -2.14 -30.60 10.43
CA ASN A 8 -2.53 -29.47 9.61
C ASN A 8 -2.65 -28.25 10.52
N THR A 9 -1.53 -27.57 10.75
CA THR A 9 -1.50 -26.25 11.37
C THR A 9 -2.15 -25.30 10.37
N LYS A 10 -3.46 -25.08 10.53
CA LYS A 10 -4.17 -23.96 9.92
C LYS A 10 -3.48 -22.69 10.42
N LYS A 11 -2.50 -22.19 9.66
CA LYS A 11 -1.99 -20.83 9.82
C LYS A 11 -3.17 -19.93 9.50
N GLY A 12 -3.87 -19.51 10.55
CA GLY A 12 -4.81 -18.39 10.44
C GLY A 12 -4.06 -17.24 9.81
N ILE A 13 -4.61 -16.70 8.73
CA ILE A 13 -4.16 -15.43 8.17
C ILE A 13 -4.40 -14.43 9.30
N GLU A 14 -3.35 -14.11 10.07
CA GLU A 14 -3.42 -13.02 11.03
C GLU A 14 -3.81 -11.78 10.24
N ASN A 15 -5.01 -11.26 10.49
CA ASN A 15 -5.46 -9.95 10.04
C ASN A 15 -4.62 -8.88 10.73
N LYS A 16 -3.32 -8.79 10.39
CA LYS A 16 -2.49 -7.67 10.79
C LYS A 16 -3.06 -6.43 10.09
N LYS A 17 -3.65 -5.53 10.89
CA LYS A 17 -4.05 -4.22 10.39
C LYS A 17 -2.84 -3.58 9.71
N PRO A 18 -3.02 -2.96 8.52
CA PRO A 18 -1.91 -2.32 7.84
C PRO A 18 -1.28 -1.30 8.78
N GLU A 19 0.03 -1.42 9.01
CA GLU A 19 0.78 -0.47 9.81
C GLU A 19 0.84 0.85 9.03
N SER A 20 0.20 1.89 9.57
CA SER A 20 0.18 3.22 8.95
C SER A 20 1.17 4.14 9.66
N VAL A 21 2.02 4.80 8.88
CA VAL A 21 2.90 5.87 9.38
C VAL A 21 2.38 7.21 8.91
N THR A 22 2.21 8.16 9.84
CA THR A 22 1.82 9.53 9.51
C THR A 22 3.05 10.32 9.08
N ILE A 23 3.06 10.80 7.84
CA ILE A 23 4.12 11.63 7.28
C ILE A 23 3.60 13.06 7.14
N LYS A 24 4.42 14.05 7.52
CA LYS A 24 4.13 15.47 7.28
C LYS A 24 4.90 15.93 6.05
N GLY A 25 4.20 16.55 5.10
CA GLY A 25 4.78 17.14 3.91
C GLY A 25 4.24 18.54 3.68
N THR A 26 5.04 19.39 3.04
CA THR A 26 4.66 20.76 2.70
C THR A 26 4.46 20.85 1.19
N ILE A 27 3.38 21.52 0.78
CA ILE A 27 3.08 21.83 -0.61
C ILE A 27 2.76 23.30 -0.76
N THR A 28 2.95 23.81 -1.98
CA THR A 28 2.56 25.18 -2.32
C THR A 28 1.03 25.32 -2.40
N SER A 29 0.53 26.55 -2.26
CA SER A 29 -0.91 26.84 -2.40
C SER A 29 -1.47 26.40 -3.76
N ASN A 30 -0.70 26.60 -4.83
CA ASN A 30 -1.11 26.20 -6.19
C ASN A 30 -1.23 24.67 -6.32
N GLN A 31 -0.28 23.92 -5.78
CA GLN A 31 -0.36 22.45 -5.75
C GLN A 31 -1.56 21.97 -4.93
N ARG A 32 -1.86 22.63 -3.81
CA ARG A 32 -3.04 22.32 -3.00
C ARG A 32 -4.34 22.53 -3.76
N GLN A 33 -4.45 23.62 -4.52
CA GLN A 33 -5.61 23.85 -5.38
C GLN A 33 -5.74 22.79 -6.48
N ALA A 34 -4.62 22.39 -7.09
CA ALA A 34 -4.61 21.31 -8.08
C ALA A 34 -5.10 19.98 -7.47
N LEU A 35 -4.62 19.63 -6.27
CA LEU A 35 -5.10 18.43 -5.55
C LEU A 35 -6.60 18.49 -5.26
N ARG A 36 -7.12 19.65 -4.86
CA ARG A 36 -8.56 19.81 -4.60
C ARG A 36 -9.43 19.58 -5.84
N ARG A 37 -8.95 19.96 -7.03
CA ARG A 37 -9.66 19.70 -8.29
C ARG A 37 -9.75 18.21 -8.64
N LEU A 38 -8.88 17.39 -8.07
CA LEU A 38 -8.86 15.93 -8.28
C LEU A 38 -9.78 15.18 -7.32
N ILE A 39 -10.29 15.85 -6.29
CA ILE A 39 -11.31 15.31 -5.39
C ILE A 39 -12.61 15.13 -6.20
N GLY A 40 -13.23 13.95 -6.10
CA GLY A 40 -14.37 13.54 -6.91
C GLY A 40 -13.99 12.93 -8.27
N VAL A 41 -12.75 13.13 -8.73
CA VAL A 41 -12.23 12.50 -9.97
C VAL A 41 -11.51 11.20 -9.65
N ILE A 42 -10.49 11.25 -8.79
CA ILE A 42 -9.68 10.08 -8.45
C ILE A 42 -9.79 9.68 -6.98
N GLY A 43 -10.35 10.52 -6.11
CA GLY A 43 -10.46 10.21 -4.68
C GLY A 43 -11.50 11.06 -3.94
N ASN A 44 -11.80 10.66 -2.71
CA ASN A 44 -12.90 11.24 -1.93
C ASN A 44 -12.48 12.43 -1.05
N ASN A 45 -11.18 12.57 -0.77
CA ASN A 45 -10.61 13.68 0.00
C ASN A 45 -9.14 13.91 -0.38
N GLU A 46 -8.53 14.97 0.16
CA GLU A 46 -7.15 15.37 -0.16
C GLU A 46 -6.13 14.25 0.15
N GLN A 47 -6.28 13.53 1.26
CA GLN A 47 -5.37 12.45 1.66
C GLN A 47 -5.48 11.23 0.73
N ASP A 48 -6.69 10.83 0.35
CA ASP A 48 -6.93 9.73 -0.59
C ASP A 48 -6.36 10.03 -1.97
N VAL A 49 -6.58 11.26 -2.47
CA VAL A 49 -6.01 11.74 -3.72
C VAL A 49 -4.47 11.68 -3.69
N VAL A 50 -3.85 12.20 -2.64
CA VAL A 50 -2.39 12.16 -2.48
C VAL A 50 -1.88 10.72 -2.42
N GLY A 51 -2.53 9.85 -1.64
CA GLY A 51 -2.17 8.44 -1.54
C GLY A 51 -2.20 7.72 -2.88
N LYS A 52 -3.21 7.99 -3.71
CA LYS A 52 -3.32 7.44 -5.06
C LYS A 52 -2.25 7.98 -6.01
N ILE A 53 -1.94 9.27 -5.95
CA ILE A 53 -0.85 9.87 -6.74
C ILE A 53 0.49 9.19 -6.41
N ILE A 54 0.81 9.07 -5.11
CA ILE A 54 2.04 8.40 -4.65
C ILE A 54 2.05 6.94 -5.12
N THR A 55 0.93 6.23 -4.98
CA THR A 55 0.81 4.84 -5.40
C THR A 55 1.07 4.68 -6.90
N LEU A 56 0.45 5.52 -7.75
CA LEU A 56 0.67 5.52 -9.20
C LEU A 56 2.13 5.81 -9.56
N TRP A 57 2.75 6.78 -8.87
CA TRP A 57 4.16 7.11 -9.06
C TRP A 57 5.06 5.91 -8.71
N LEU A 58 4.86 5.27 -7.55
CA LEU A 58 5.61 4.08 -7.15
C LEU A 58 5.40 2.87 -8.07
N TYR A 59 4.21 2.71 -8.64
CA TYR A 59 3.96 1.68 -9.65
C TYR A 59 4.72 1.94 -10.95
N ASN A 60 4.76 3.20 -11.39
CA ASN A 60 5.44 3.61 -12.61
C ASN A 60 6.96 3.54 -12.49
N GLU A 61 7.52 3.95 -11.35
CA GLU A 61 8.96 3.85 -11.07
C GLU A 61 9.43 2.41 -10.84
N GLY A 62 8.51 1.44 -10.82
CA GLY A 62 8.83 0.03 -10.64
C GLY A 62 9.13 -0.37 -9.20
N PHE A 63 9.03 0.55 -8.23
CA PHE A 63 9.22 0.27 -6.81
C PHE A 63 8.31 -0.86 -6.32
N LEU A 64 7.01 -0.80 -6.67
CA LEU A 64 6.04 -1.86 -6.33
C LEU A 64 6.21 -3.14 -7.18
N LYS A 65 6.89 -3.06 -8.33
CA LYS A 65 7.22 -4.26 -9.14
C LYS A 65 8.37 -5.06 -8.52
N ILE A 66 9.28 -4.42 -7.79
CA ILE A 66 10.43 -5.07 -7.13
C ILE A 66 9.95 -5.85 -5.90
N SER A 67 9.08 -5.26 -5.06
CA SER A 67 8.53 -5.94 -3.87
C SER A 67 7.72 -7.20 -4.20
N ASN A 68 7.08 -7.26 -5.37
CA ASN A 68 6.36 -8.44 -5.84
C ASN A 68 7.28 -9.59 -6.31
N LYS A 69 8.57 -9.33 -6.59
CA LYS A 69 9.54 -10.38 -6.93
C LYS A 69 10.24 -10.96 -5.70
N GLU A 70 10.38 -10.19 -4.62
CA GLU A 70 11.01 -10.66 -3.38
C GLU A 70 10.16 -11.67 -2.61
N GLY A 71 8.86 -11.80 -2.92
CA GLY A 71 8.02 -12.92 -2.47
C GLY A 71 8.33 -14.28 -3.15
N LYS A 72 9.33 -14.35 -4.05
CA LYS A 72 9.72 -15.57 -4.78
C LYS A 72 11.12 -16.11 -4.48
N PHE A 73 11.84 -15.57 -3.50
CA PHE A 73 13.06 -16.21 -3.01
C PHE A 73 12.74 -16.98 -1.72
N LYS A 74 12.44 -18.27 -1.91
CA LYS A 74 12.64 -19.31 -0.91
C LYS A 74 14.11 -19.74 -0.93
#